data_AF-A0AA50TPY5-F1
#
_entry.id   AF-A0AA50TPY5-F1
#
_cell.length_a   1.000
_cell.length_b   1.000
_cell.length_c   1.000
_cell.angle_alpha   90.00
_cell.angle_beta   90.00
_cell.angle_gamma   90.00
#
_symmetry.space_group_name_H-M   'P 1'
#
loop_
_entity.id
_entity.type
_entity.pdbx_description
1 polymer ?
#
loop_
_entity_poly.entity_id
_entity_poly.type
_entity_poly.pdbx_seq_one_letter_code
_entity_poly.pdbx_strand_id
1 'polypeptide(L)' 'SIKKCQEAARLLRTSVVVEDTCLCFNALNGLPGPYIKWFLEKLKPEGLTNLLAGWEDKSAEAVCTFA' A
#
# COMPACT_ATOMS: atom_id res chain seq x y z
N SER A 1 8.04 1.05 5.31
CA SER A 1 8.13 1.76 6.60
C SER A 1 9.54 1.87 7.17
N ILE A 2 10.27 0.78 7.49
CA ILE A 2 11.58 0.89 8.20
C ILE A 2 12.60 1.82 7.48
N LYS A 3 12.87 1.58 6.19
CA LYS A 3 13.83 2.42 5.43
C LYS A 3 13.39 3.89 5.35
N LYS A 4 12.08 4.13 5.26
CA LYS A 4 11.49 5.49 5.26
C LYS A 4 11.72 6.18 6.61
N CYS A 5 11.49 5.48 7.72
CA CYS A 5 11.74 6.00 9.06
C CYS A 5 13.23 6.28 9.29
N GLN A 6 14.11 5.34 8.91
CA GLN A 6 15.56 5.50 9.01
C GLN A 6 16.06 6.73 8.25
N GLU A 7 15.55 6.97 7.03
CA GLU A 7 15.90 8.14 6.25
C GLU A 7 15.36 9.44 6.86
N ALA A 8 14.12 9.43 7.37
CA ALA A 8 13.55 10.57 8.08
C ALA A 8 14.36 10.93 9.34
N ALA A 9 14.74 9.92 10.15
CA ALA A 9 15.58 10.11 11.33
C ALA A 9 16.98 10.65 10.95
N ARG A 10 17.57 10.15 9.86
CA ARG A 10 18.86 10.62 9.34
C ARG A 10 18.82 12.10 8.95
N LEU A 11 17.75 12.53 8.27
CA LEU A 11 17.59 13.91 7.80
C LEU A 11 17.27 14.88 8.93
N LEU A 12 16.34 14.51 9.81
CA LEU A 12 15.82 15.40 10.86
C LEU A 12 16.63 15.35 12.16
N ARG A 13 17.48 14.33 12.34
CA ARG A 13 18.32 14.13 13.54
C ARG A 13 17.54 14.21 14.84
N THR A 14 16.31 13.70 14.83
CA THR A 14 15.38 13.69 15.97
C THR A 14 14.54 12.43 15.93
N SER A 15 13.80 12.15 17.01
CA SER A 15 12.79 11.10 17.05
C SER A 15 11.67 11.42 16.06
N VAL A 16 11.37 10.47 15.19
CA VAL A 16 10.35 10.58 14.14
C VAL A 16 9.46 9.36 14.16
N VAL A 17 8.23 9.53 13.68
CA VAL A 17 7.31 8.43 13.37
C VAL A 17 6.83 8.64 11.95
N VAL A 18 6.82 7.58 11.15
CA VAL A 18 6.27 7.61 9.79
C VAL A 18 5.16 6.58 9.65
N GLU A 19 4.23 6.86 8.74
CA GLU A 19 3.13 5.96 8.39
C GLU A 19 3.25 5.55 6.91
N ASP A 20 2.99 4.28 6.60
CA ASP A 20 2.74 3.78 5.23
C ASP A 20 1.44 2.96 5.22
N THR A 21 0.64 3.11 4.16
CA THR A 21 -0.63 2.39 3.97
C THR A 21 -0.59 1.56 2.68
N CYS A 22 -1.10 0.34 2.76
CA CYS A 22 -1.17 -0.62 1.65
C CYS A 22 -2.61 -1.12 1.46
N LEU A 23 -2.95 -1.49 0.22
CA LEU A 23 -4.14 -2.28 -0.08
C LEU A 23 -3.71 -3.58 -0.77
N CYS A 24 -3.95 -4.70 -0.10
CA CYS A 24 -3.42 -6.01 -0.48
C CYS A 24 -4.57 -6.90 -0.96
N PHE A 25 -4.64 -7.22 -2.26
CA PHE A 25 -5.61 -8.19 -2.78
C PHE A 25 -5.04 -9.60 -2.67
N ASN A 26 -5.78 -10.51 -2.05
CA ASN A 26 -5.32 -11.89 -1.83
C ASN A 26 -5.11 -12.62 -3.17
N ALA A 27 -6.04 -12.44 -4.11
CA ALA A 27 -5.94 -12.98 -5.47
C ALA A 27 -4.72 -12.49 -6.26
N LEU A 28 -4.14 -11.34 -5.92
CA LEU A 28 -2.94 -10.81 -6.56
C LEU A 28 -1.69 -10.96 -5.68
N ASN A 29 -1.68 -11.92 -4.76
CA ASN A 29 -0.59 -12.17 -3.82
C ASN A 29 -0.15 -10.90 -3.06
N GLY A 30 -1.12 -10.10 -2.61
CA GLY A 30 -0.91 -8.88 -1.83
C GLY A 30 -0.63 -7.62 -2.66
N LEU A 31 -0.61 -7.70 -3.99
CA LEU A 31 -0.62 -6.51 -4.85
C LEU A 31 -1.99 -5.82 -4.84
N PRO A 32 -2.06 -4.50 -5.11
CA PRO A 32 -0.96 -3.58 -5.38
C PRO A 32 -0.11 -3.21 -4.14
N GLY A 33 -0.58 -3.51 -2.93
CA GLY A 33 0.16 -3.32 -1.69
C GLY A 33 0.60 -1.87 -1.49
N PRO A 34 1.89 -1.59 -1.21
CA PRO A 34 2.40 -0.24 -1.00
C PRO A 34 2.33 0.66 -2.25
N TYR A 35 2.03 0.09 -3.42
CA TYR A 35 1.91 0.82 -4.68
C TYR A 35 0.48 1.34 -4.93
N ILE A 36 -0.45 1.15 -4.00
CA ILE A 36 -1.87 1.49 -4.16
C ILE A 36 -2.10 2.93 -4.63
N LYS A 37 -1.28 3.90 -4.19
CA LYS A 37 -1.36 5.30 -4.65
C LYS A 37 -1.38 5.40 -6.18
N TRP A 38 -0.46 4.70 -6.85
CA TRP A 38 -0.27 4.79 -8.29
C TRP A 38 -1.36 4.03 -9.04
N PHE A 39 -1.74 2.85 -8.53
CA PHE A 39 -2.83 2.07 -9.09
C PHE A 39 -4.15 2.83 -9.01
N LEU A 40 -4.46 3.43 -7.85
CA LEU A 40 -5.66 4.25 -7.66
C LEU A 40 -5.66 5.48 -8.59
N GLU A 41 -4.52 6.15 -8.74
CA GLU A 41 -4.42 7.32 -9.62
C GLU A 41 -4.76 6.99 -11.07
N LYS A 42 -4.20 5.88 -11.59
CA LYS A 42 -4.32 5.48 -13.01
C LYS A 42 -5.61 4.72 -13.31
N LEU A 43 -6.06 3.87 -12.41
CA LEU A 43 -7.18 2.95 -12.64
C LEU A 43 -8.50 3.48 -12.06
N LYS A 44 -8.43 4.39 -11.09
CA LYS A 44 -9.59 4.82 -10.26
C LYS A 44 -10.19 3.64 -9.48
N PRO A 45 -11.11 3.88 -8.52
CA PRO A 45 -11.72 2.79 -7.76
C PRO A 45 -12.33 1.69 -8.64
N GLU A 46 -12.97 2.08 -9.75
CA GLU A 46 -13.62 1.14 -10.66
C GLU A 46 -12.60 0.21 -11.33
N GLY A 47 -11.45 0.75 -11.75
CA GLY A 47 -10.39 -0.04 -12.35
C GLY A 47 -9.71 -0.98 -11.35
N LEU A 48 -9.65 -0.62 -10.05
CA LEU A 48 -9.17 -1.53 -9.01
C LEU A 48 -10.08 -2.75 -8.84
N THR A 49 -11.40 -2.56 -8.89
CA THR A 49 -12.35 -3.69 -8.88
C THR A 49 -12.24 -4.52 -10.16
N ASN A 50 -12.07 -3.86 -11.31
CA ASN A 50 -11.91 -4.55 -12.61
C ASN A 50 -10.64 -5.40 -12.68
N LEU A 51 -9.55 -5.02 -12.00
CA LEU A 51 -8.35 -5.85 -11.89
C LEU A 51 -8.64 -7.24 -11.31
N LEU A 52 -9.65 -7.32 -10.44
CA LEU A 52 -10.05 -8.57 -9.81
C LEU A 52 -11.11 -9.33 -10.63
N ALA A 53 -11.61 -8.80 -11.75
CA ALA A 53 -12.75 -9.39 -12.48
C ALA A 53 -12.57 -10.89 -12.81
N GLY A 54 -11.36 -11.29 -13.22
CA GLY A 54 -11.04 -12.67 -13.58
C GLY A 54 -10.71 -13.62 -12.42
N TRP A 55 -10.79 -13.15 -11.18
CA TRP A 55 -10.47 -13.95 -9.98
C TRP A 55 -11.74 -14.28 -9.20
N GLU A 56 -11.87 -15.48 -8.65
CA GLU A 56 -13.00 -15.78 -7.76
C GLU A 56 -12.84 -15.07 -6.41
N ASP A 57 -11.61 -15.06 -5.87
CA ASP A 57 -11.29 -14.39 -4.62
C ASP A 57 -11.26 -12.86 -4.80
N LYS A 58 -12.14 -12.18 -4.06
CA LYS A 58 -12.24 -10.71 -4.01
C LYS A 58 -11.78 -10.13 -2.68
N SER A 59 -11.29 -10.98 -1.77
CA SER A 59 -10.88 -10.55 -0.44
C SER A 59 -9.62 -9.70 -0.51
N ALA A 60 -9.55 -8.74 0.41
CA ALA A 60 -8.51 -7.74 0.47
C ALA A 60 -8.27 -7.30 1.91
N GLU A 61 -7.05 -6.85 2.19
CA GLU A 61 -6.67 -6.26 3.46
C GLU A 61 -6.15 -4.83 3.26
N ALA A 62 -6.65 -3.91 4.08
CA ALA A 62 -6.06 -2.59 4.23
C ALA A 62 -5.06 -2.63 5.39
N VAL A 63 -3.78 -2.41 5.08
CA VAL A 63 -2.70 -2.52 6.06
C VAL A 63 -2.12 -1.14 6.32
N CYS A 64 -2.05 -0.74 7.58
CA CYS A 64 -1.34 0.46 8.03
C CYS A 64 -0.11 0.04 8.86
N THR A 65 1.03 0.66 8.60
CA THR A 65 2.28 0.38 9.33
C THR A 65 2.93 1.67 9.80
N PHE A 66 3.06 1.80 11.12
CA PHE A 66 3.87 2.82 11.77
C PHE A 66 5.30 2.31 11.98
N ALA A 67 6.29 3.17 11.76
CA ALA A 67 7.70 2.89 12.00
C ALA A 67 8.43 4.11 12.55
#